data_AF-A0A7C6M9K0-F1
#
_entry.id   AF-A0A7C6M9K0-F1
#
_cell.length_a   1.000
_cell.length_b   1.000
_cell.length_c   1.000
_cell.angle_alpha   90.00
_cell.angle_beta   90.00
_cell.angle_gamma   90.00
#
_symmetry.space_group_name_H-M   'P 1'
#
loop_
_entity.id
_entity.type
_entity.pdbx_description
1 polymer ?
#
loop_
_entity_poly.entity_id
_entity_poly.type
_entity_poly.pdbx_seq_one_letter_code
_entity_poly.pdbx_strand_id
1 'polypeptide(L)'
;MSMISEKLSIKKLLGSLFKLFLNDVGLLTCQYANGIQLKILSGETSVNFGSVYENVAAMELKAHGFELYYFKGKKQGEIDFIIEL
;
A
#
# COMPACT_ATOMS: atom_id res chain seq x y z
N MET A 1 1.46 2.18 -24.31
CA MET A 1 1.71 3.08 -23.16
C MET A 1 0.91 4.39 -23.16
N SER A 2 0.73 5.14 -24.27
CA SER A 2 0.10 6.49 -24.19
C SER A 2 -1.44 6.50 -24.07
N MET A 3 -2.15 5.51 -24.59
CA MET A 3 -3.63 5.54 -24.67
C MET A 3 -4.38 5.13 -23.39
N ILE A 4 -3.75 4.40 -22.45
CA ILE A 4 -4.41 3.94 -21.22
C ILE A 4 -4.35 5.02 -20.12
N SER A 5 -3.25 5.79 -20.10
CA SER A 5 -3.05 6.88 -19.14
C SER A 5 -4.06 8.02 -19.25
N GLU A 6 -4.68 8.23 -20.42
CA GLU A 6 -5.63 9.33 -20.63
C GLU A 6 -7.07 8.97 -20.25
N LYS A 7 -7.43 7.68 -20.17
CA LYS A 7 -8.82 7.23 -19.94
C LYS A 7 -9.17 6.89 -18.49
N LEU A 8 -8.20 6.44 -17.69
CA LEU A 8 -8.34 6.34 -16.23
C LEU A 8 -7.32 7.28 -15.62
N SER A 9 -7.70 8.02 -14.57
CA SER A 9 -6.81 8.92 -13.83
C SER A 9 -5.78 8.12 -12.99
N ILE A 10 -4.97 7.30 -13.65
CA ILE A 10 -3.92 6.48 -13.07
C ILE A 10 -2.73 7.40 -12.82
N LYS A 11 -2.50 7.72 -11.54
CA LYS A 11 -1.33 8.52 -11.16
C LYS A 11 -0.19 7.58 -10.81
N LYS A 12 0.98 7.84 -11.42
CA LYS A 12 2.25 7.38 -10.87
C LYS A 12 2.41 7.98 -9.46
N LEU A 13 3.01 7.22 -8.56
CA LEU A 13 3.08 7.50 -7.13
C LEU A 13 3.93 8.77 -6.83
N LEU A 14 3.35 9.96 -7.02
CA LEU A 14 4.06 11.25 -6.97
C LEU A 14 3.17 12.44 -6.47
N GLY A 15 2.13 12.20 -5.66
CA GLY A 15 1.21 13.27 -5.20
C GLY A 15 0.73 13.17 -3.75
N SER A 16 0.49 14.33 -3.13
CA SER A 16 0.43 14.68 -1.69
C SER A 16 -0.63 14.01 -0.78
N LEU A 17 -1.12 12.82 -1.11
CA LEU A 17 -1.83 11.93 -0.18
C LEU A 17 -1.02 10.63 -0.06
N PHE A 18 0.21 10.77 0.43
CA PHE A 18 1.19 9.69 0.48
C PHE A 18 0.77 8.69 1.57
N LYS A 19 0.32 7.49 1.18
CA LYS A 19 0.41 6.32 2.07
C LYS A 19 1.91 6.08 2.26
N LEU A 20 2.41 6.26 3.48
CA LEU A 20 3.81 6.06 3.83
C LEU A 20 4.08 4.55 3.88
N PHE A 21 4.64 4.04 2.80
CA PHE A 21 5.16 2.68 2.71
C PHE A 21 6.63 2.69 3.11
N LEU A 22 7.02 1.78 4.00
CA LEU A 22 8.42 1.59 4.40
C LEU A 22 8.94 0.30 3.79
N ASN A 23 10.18 0.32 3.31
CA ASN A 23 10.90 -0.88 2.84
C ASN A 23 11.13 -1.93 3.93
N ASP A 24 10.77 -1.63 5.17
CA ASP A 24 10.78 -2.56 6.29
C ASP A 24 9.44 -2.50 7.02
N VAL A 25 8.65 -3.55 6.87
CA VAL A 25 7.34 -3.69 7.54
C VAL A 25 7.51 -3.87 9.05
N GLY A 26 8.59 -4.50 9.51
CA GLY A 26 8.90 -4.58 10.93
C GLY A 26 9.12 -3.19 11.51
N LEU A 27 9.93 -2.36 10.85
CA LEU A 27 10.15 -0.98 11.27
C LEU A 27 8.85 -0.15 11.22
N LEU A 28 8.01 -0.35 10.21
CA LEU A 28 6.66 0.25 10.16
C LEU A 28 5.83 -0.15 11.37
N THR A 29 5.84 -1.44 11.73
CA THR A 29 5.11 -1.92 12.91
C THR A 29 5.66 -1.36 14.21
N CYS A 30 6.97 -1.10 14.31
CA CYS A 30 7.57 -0.43 15.46
C CYS A 30 7.11 1.03 15.62
N GLN A 31 6.76 1.71 14.53
CA GLN A 31 6.30 3.11 14.57
C GLN A 31 4.83 3.26 15.00
N TYR A 32 4.03 2.21 14.92
CA TYR A 32 2.64 2.27 15.36
C TYR A 32 2.55 2.44 16.88
N ALA A 33 1.64 3.33 17.30
CA ALA A 33 1.31 3.55 18.70
C ALA A 33 0.58 2.33 19.32
N ASN A 34 0.45 2.33 20.64
CA ASN A 34 -0.41 1.42 21.41
C ASN A 34 0.00 -0.06 21.43
N GLY A 35 1.30 -0.36 21.29
CA GLY A 35 1.83 -1.71 21.54
C GLY A 35 1.37 -2.75 20.53
N ILE A 36 1.12 -2.36 19.28
CA ILE A 36 0.68 -3.27 18.21
C ILE A 36 1.63 -4.46 18.03
N GLN A 37 2.91 -4.29 18.37
CA GLN A 37 3.93 -5.33 18.25
C GLN A 37 3.58 -6.52 19.13
N LEU A 38 3.16 -6.27 20.37
CA LEU A 38 2.71 -7.33 21.29
C LEU A 38 1.44 -7.99 20.79
N LYS A 39 0.54 -7.22 20.17
CA LYS A 39 -0.71 -7.75 19.59
C LYS A 39 -0.48 -8.64 18.37
N ILE A 40 0.50 -8.29 17.53
CA ILE A 40 0.95 -9.13 16.42
C ILE A 40 1.52 -10.43 16.97
N LEU A 41 2.41 -10.34 17.95
CA LEU A 41 3.05 -11.52 18.56
C LEU A 41 2.06 -12.41 19.31
N SER A 42 1.00 -11.84 19.90
CA SER A 42 -0.06 -12.60 20.58
C SER A 42 -1.10 -13.18 19.62
N GLY A 43 -1.00 -12.89 18.32
CA GLY A 43 -1.96 -13.33 17.31
C GLY A 43 -3.33 -12.68 17.46
N GLU A 44 -3.40 -11.47 18.03
CA GLU A 44 -4.67 -10.78 18.25
C GLU A 44 -5.29 -10.29 16.94
N THR A 45 -6.47 -10.81 16.61
CA THR A 45 -7.17 -10.55 15.33
C THR A 45 -8.06 -9.31 15.35
N SER A 46 -8.25 -8.68 16.51
CA SER A 46 -9.08 -7.47 16.67
C SER A 46 -8.40 -6.20 16.13
N VAL A 47 -7.11 -6.27 15.83
CA VAL A 47 -6.31 -5.15 15.35
C VAL A 47 -6.50 -4.96 13.84
N ASN A 48 -6.63 -3.70 13.43
CA ASN A 48 -6.62 -3.36 12.01
C ASN A 48 -5.18 -3.41 11.46
N PHE A 49 -4.87 -4.50 10.75
CA PHE A 49 -3.58 -4.71 10.08
C PHE A 49 -3.58 -4.28 8.61
N GLY A 50 -4.60 -3.56 8.14
CA GLY A 50 -4.74 -3.20 6.71
C GLY A 50 -3.47 -2.54 6.16
N SER A 51 -2.92 -1.56 6.86
CA SER A 51 -1.70 -0.86 6.45
C SER A 51 -0.45 -1.74 6.46
N VAL A 52 -0.38 -2.75 7.34
CA VAL A 52 0.74 -3.72 7.39
C VAL A 52 0.69 -4.61 6.16
N TYR A 53 -0.49 -5.19 5.87
CA TYR A 53 -0.67 -6.08 4.74
C TYR A 53 -0.52 -5.36 3.40
N GLU A 54 -1.05 -4.14 3.28
CA GLU A 54 -0.84 -3.29 2.11
C GLU A 54 0.66 -3.04 1.88
N ASN A 55 1.44 -2.76 2.93
CA ASN A 55 2.88 -2.53 2.79
C ASN A 55 3.64 -3.81 2.40
N VAL A 56 3.29 -4.97 2.97
CA VAL A 56 3.87 -6.26 2.57
C VAL A 56 3.62 -6.53 1.08
N ALA A 57 2.38 -6.35 0.61
CA ALA A 57 2.03 -6.56 -0.79
C ALA A 57 2.77 -5.60 -1.73
N ALA A 58 2.89 -4.32 -1.35
CA ALA A 58 3.63 -3.32 -2.11
C ALA A 58 5.11 -3.70 -2.24
N MET A 59 5.75 -4.09 -1.14
CA MET A 59 7.16 -4.48 -1.15
C MET A 59 7.41 -5.72 -1.99
N GLU A 60 6.56 -6.74 -1.87
CA GLU A 60 6.70 -7.97 -2.66
C GLU A 60 6.61 -7.65 -4.16
N LEU A 61 5.57 -6.93 -4.59
CA LEU A 61 5.41 -6.52 -5.98
C LEU A 61 6.60 -5.68 -6.47
N LYS A 62 7.10 -4.76 -5.65
CA LYS A 62 8.27 -3.95 -6.02
C LYS A 62 9.55 -4.78 -6.10
N ALA A 63 9.72 -5.77 -5.22
CA ALA A 63 10.86 -6.69 -5.23
C ALA A 63 10.89 -7.56 -6.49
N HIS A 64 9.72 -7.92 -7.02
CA HIS A 64 9.57 -8.59 -8.32
C HIS A 64 9.71 -7.67 -9.53
N GLY A 65 10.06 -6.40 -9.33
CA GLY A 65 10.34 -5.45 -10.43
C GLY A 65 9.11 -4.75 -11.01
N PHE A 66 7.93 -4.92 -10.40
CA PHE A 66 6.73 -4.20 -10.84
C PHE A 66 6.78 -2.73 -10.41
N GLU A 67 6.32 -1.85 -11.30
CA GLU A 67 5.97 -0.48 -10.93
C GLU A 67 4.55 -0.45 -10.37
N LEU A 68 4.38 0.26 -9.26
CA LEU A 68 3.10 0.35 -8.56
C LEU A 68 2.37 1.63 -8.95
N TYR A 69 1.11 1.47 -9.33
CA TYR A 69 0.19 2.56 -9.62
C TYR A 69 -1.00 2.52 -8.68
N TYR A 70 -1.59 3.68 -8.40
CA TYR A 70 -2.75 3.81 -7.51
C TYR A 70 -3.90 4.49 -8.26
N PHE A 71 -5.13 4.06 -7.95
CA PHE A 71 -6.33 4.68 -8.48
C PHE A 71 -7.24 5.16 -7.35
N LYS A 72 -7.70 6.40 -7.47
CA LYS A 72 -8.70 6.98 -6.58
C LYS A 72 -9.80 7.66 -7.38
N GLY A 73 -10.94 7.00 -7.47
CA GLY A 73 -12.16 7.55 -8.06
C GLY A 73 -13.07 8.11 -6.98
N LYS A 74 -13.61 9.33 -7.18
CA LYS A 74 -14.61 9.89 -6.25
C LYS A 74 -15.93 9.09 -6.22
N LYS A 75 -16.25 8.34 -7.27
CA LYS A 75 -17.49 7.55 -7.40
C LYS A 75 -17.26 6.04 -7.39
N GLN A 76 -16.11 5.59 -7.88
CA GLN A 76 -15.80 4.17 -8.12
C GLN A 76 -15.03 3.52 -6.97
N GLY A 77 -14.60 4.29 -5.97
CA GLY A 77 -13.76 3.81 -4.88
C GLY A 77 -12.27 3.97 -5.13
N GLU A 78 -11.47 3.33 -4.29
CA GLU A 78 -10.01 3.33 -4.38
C GLU A 78 -9.47 1.93 -4.65
N ILE A 79 -8.35 1.87 -5.37
CA ILE A 79 -7.57 0.66 -5.62
C ILE A 79 -6.15 0.95 -5.18
N ASP A 80 -5.66 0.22 -4.19
CA ASP A 80 -4.36 0.45 -3.56
C ASP A 80 -3.18 0.19 -4.50
N PHE A 81 -3.24 -0.88 -5.28
CA PHE A 81 -2.17 -1.26 -6.20
C PHE A 81 -2.71 -1.74 -7.55
N ILE A 82 -2.12 -1.22 -8.61
CA ILE A 82 -2.29 -1.66 -9.99
C ILE A 82 -0.89 -1.93 -10.54
N ILE A 83 -0.73 -3.05 -11.25
CA ILE A 83 0.51 -3.46 -11.93
C ILE A 83 0.22 -3.78 -13.40
N GLU A 84 1.26 -3.77 -14.22
CA GLU A 84 1.24 -4.21 -15.61
C GLU A 84 2.17 -5.43 -15.75
N LEU A 85 1.72 -6.47 -16.47
CA LEU A 85 2.46 -7.72 -16.69
C LEU A 85 3.17 -7.72 -18.06
#